data_AF-A0A1I0NGD1-F1
#
_entry.id   AF-A0A1I0NGD1-F1
#
_cell.length_a   1.000
_cell.length_b   1.000
_cell.length_c   1.000
_cell.angle_alpha   90.00
_cell.angle_beta   90.00
_cell.angle_gamma   90.00
#
_symmetry.space_group_name_H-M   'P 1'
#
loop_
_entity.id
_entity.type
_entity.pdbx_description
1 polymer ?
#
loop_
_entity_poly.entity_id
_entity_poly.type
_entity_poly.pdbx_seq_one_letter_code
_entity_poly.pdbx_strand_id
1 'polypeptide(L)'
;MKKYLMTGMTAVALCLAFNSCSHDTNLYDPDIPEKEVTRNYEEAFKKYVGGTISPNQNWGFDEDVAQARALTRTANPNANMWGETWEVPETLTTAQKKRVRLYFQYNKTPQNEPIDYKNFFVQDVYKGAGTPLNNGSQAMSAYSTEKYSFNNKQEAGSDHMDKLTAGSRQDHIYNYNDAKCSSNNKVWDGYSYEAGWPRADASQAENFNHKKFHTDYIMLMENSKTDCFGWHETQGEIQHDDHYVIISAATIDAWADAHSELGDLGAPVTDKWNRNFVGFDYEAQVDMSQLYARDGRGNILYYDQAHTIPYLKVETNQYSHTIVPAGTPGAYPIKDRYVDNDQTKGNLWAKVGCADDYYSDWIVCITDAKTRGTIIEEPKWIRIIGEDLSATDASDFDFNDIVIDVKLTATGADCILQAAGGTLPLRINRNDKYEVHKLFGVNTDVMVNTNAENTQNPKDPSQKLKGASKTPVSFSMIGDWTNAKDIKIEVKKNDTWMELKAVKGEPAAKIAVETTFNWCNELVSIKGQYPLFTQWVQANHPGTVIWY
;
A
#
# COMPACT_ATOMS: atom_id res chain seq x y z
N MET A 1 72.21 25.98 47.07
CA MET A 1 72.11 27.33 47.68
C MET A 1 71.96 28.37 46.56
N LYS A 2 71.08 29.36 46.80
CA LYS A 2 70.44 30.32 45.86
C LYS A 2 71.30 30.98 44.78
N LYS A 3 70.69 31.19 43.61
CA LYS A 3 70.76 32.46 42.86
C LYS A 3 69.35 32.89 42.42
N TYR A 4 69.10 34.17 42.58
CA TYR A 4 67.85 34.92 42.47
C TYR A 4 67.79 35.71 41.15
N LEU A 5 66.58 36.04 40.68
CA LEU A 5 66.05 37.39 40.30
C LEU A 5 64.76 37.18 39.47
N MET A 6 63.58 37.64 39.93
CA MET A 6 62.95 38.98 39.64
C MET A 6 62.57 39.12 38.16
N THR A 7 61.37 39.50 37.73
CA THR A 7 60.46 40.63 38.04
C THR A 7 59.32 40.48 36.99
N GLY A 8 58.03 40.73 37.16
CA GLY A 8 57.31 41.75 37.93
C GLY A 8 56.41 42.54 36.97
N MET A 9 55.08 42.46 37.15
CA MET A 9 54.00 43.34 36.64
C MET A 9 53.78 43.37 35.10
N THR A 10 52.56 43.25 34.57
CA THR A 10 51.52 44.28 34.63
C THR A 10 50.19 43.71 34.13
N ALA A 11 49.16 43.69 34.97
CA ALA A 11 47.78 43.50 34.55
C ALA A 11 47.13 44.90 34.48
N VAL A 12 46.78 45.34 33.28
CA VAL A 12 45.87 46.49 33.05
C VAL A 12 44.85 46.07 31.99
N ALA A 13 43.60 46.37 32.32
CA ALA A 13 42.36 45.95 31.68
C ALA A 13 41.90 46.90 30.54
N LEU A 14 40.73 46.57 29.96
CA LEU A 14 39.87 47.27 28.98
C LEU A 14 40.23 47.03 27.50
N CYS A 15 39.33 46.69 26.56
CA CYS A 15 37.87 46.80 26.48
C CYS A 15 37.26 45.87 25.39
N LEU A 16 36.06 45.34 25.66
CA LEU A 16 34.87 45.18 24.77
C LEU A 16 35.07 44.48 23.40
N ALA A 17 34.43 43.34 23.11
CA ALA A 17 32.97 43.29 22.95
C ALA A 17 32.36 41.94 23.35
N PHE A 18 31.41 42.01 24.28
CA PHE A 18 30.28 41.10 24.34
C PHE A 18 29.22 41.56 23.33
N ASN A 19 28.58 40.62 22.66
CA ASN A 19 27.18 40.78 22.25
C ASN A 19 26.38 39.57 22.81
N SER A 20 25.60 39.88 23.86
CA SER A 20 24.32 39.27 24.30
C SER A 20 24.25 37.74 24.48
N CYS A 21 24.44 37.17 25.67
CA CYS A 21 23.51 37.06 26.81
C CYS A 21 22.09 36.54 26.49
N SER A 22 21.79 35.31 26.93
CA SER A 22 20.99 35.15 28.15
C SER A 22 21.52 33.95 28.94
N HIS A 23 21.89 34.20 30.18
CA HIS A 23 22.33 33.20 31.14
C HIS A 23 21.14 32.95 32.06
N ASP A 24 20.56 31.75 32.00
CA ASP A 24 19.75 31.24 33.09
C ASP A 24 20.52 30.13 33.78
N THR A 25 20.54 30.20 35.10
CA THR A 25 21.18 29.25 35.99
C THR A 25 20.12 28.28 36.51
N ASN A 26 20.46 26.99 36.50
CA ASN A 26 19.76 25.87 37.14
C ASN A 26 18.37 25.49 36.64
N LEU A 27 18.36 24.65 35.61
CA LEU A 27 17.53 23.43 35.59
C LEU A 27 18.44 22.31 35.05
N TYR A 28 18.43 21.13 35.69
CA TYR A 28 18.89 19.92 35.02
C TYR A 28 17.98 19.73 33.81
N ASP A 29 18.41 20.18 32.64
CA ASP A 29 17.80 19.88 31.36
C ASP A 29 18.41 18.54 30.90
N PRO A 30 17.64 17.44 30.92
CA PRO A 30 18.14 16.13 30.53
C PRO A 30 18.61 16.08 29.07
N ASP A 31 18.32 17.11 28.26
CA ASP A 31 18.70 17.20 26.84
C ASP A 31 20.04 17.95 26.61
N ILE A 32 20.66 18.52 27.65
CA ILE A 32 21.96 19.23 27.53
C ILE A 32 23.04 18.34 26.86
N PRO A 33 23.20 17.05 27.24
CA PRO A 33 24.22 16.19 26.64
C PRO A 33 23.98 15.92 25.14
N GLU A 34 22.72 15.79 24.70
CA GLU A 34 22.38 15.58 23.28
C GLU A 34 22.70 16.83 22.45
N LYS A 35 22.33 18.01 22.96
CA LYS A 35 22.60 19.30 22.31
C LYS A 35 24.10 19.54 22.16
N GLU A 36 24.90 19.20 23.18
CA GLU A 36 26.35 19.36 23.13
C GLU A 36 27.02 18.41 22.12
N VAL A 37 26.66 17.12 22.14
CA VAL A 37 27.18 16.13 21.17
C VAL A 37 26.83 16.54 19.74
N THR A 38 25.57 16.89 19.49
CA THR A 38 25.11 17.34 18.16
C THR A 38 25.87 18.60 17.71
N ARG A 39 26.01 19.60 18.58
CA ARG A 39 26.74 20.84 18.26
C ARG A 39 28.21 20.58 17.93
N ASN A 40 28.90 19.74 18.72
CA ASN A 40 30.31 19.40 18.50
C ASN A 40 30.49 18.68 17.15
N TYR A 41 29.60 17.74 16.84
CA TYR A 41 29.60 17.05 15.54
C TYR A 41 29.41 18.04 14.40
N GLU A 42 28.41 18.93 14.49
CA GLU A 42 28.12 19.93 13.46
C GLU A 42 29.29 20.90 13.22
N GLU A 43 29.95 21.36 14.29
CA GLU A 43 31.12 22.24 14.21
C GLU A 43 32.31 21.54 13.53
N ALA A 44 32.59 20.30 13.92
CA ALA A 44 33.65 19.49 13.32
C ALA A 44 33.36 19.22 11.83
N PHE A 45 32.13 18.84 11.48
CA PHE A 45 31.73 18.58 10.09
C PHE A 45 31.81 19.84 9.24
N LYS A 46 31.32 20.99 9.74
CA LYS A 46 31.45 22.29 9.06
C LYS A 46 32.92 22.61 8.77
N LYS A 47 33.80 22.46 9.76
CA LYS A 47 35.24 22.66 9.57
C LYS A 47 35.82 21.71 8.52
N TYR A 48 35.42 20.44 8.55
CA TYR A 48 35.86 19.41 7.62
C TYR A 48 35.51 19.74 6.16
N VAL A 49 34.30 20.26 5.90
CA VAL A 49 33.83 20.64 4.55
C VAL A 49 34.16 22.09 4.15
N GLY A 50 34.98 22.81 4.92
CA GLY A 50 35.41 24.18 4.57
C GLY A 50 34.45 25.30 4.98
N GLY A 51 33.56 25.04 5.93
CA GLY A 51 32.74 26.02 6.65
C GLY A 51 31.44 26.42 5.96
N THR A 52 31.21 26.02 4.71
CA THR A 52 30.00 26.34 3.95
C THR A 52 29.28 25.06 3.55
N ILE A 53 27.98 25.00 3.82
CA ILE A 53 27.08 23.96 3.33
C ILE A 53 26.00 24.69 2.53
N SER A 54 25.66 24.17 1.34
CA SER A 54 24.58 24.77 0.57
C SER A 54 23.25 24.67 1.34
N PRO A 55 22.44 25.74 1.44
CA PRO A 55 21.09 25.66 1.97
C PRO A 55 20.17 24.67 1.23
N ASN A 56 20.54 24.29 0.01
CA ASN A 56 19.80 23.33 -0.81
C ASN A 56 20.29 21.89 -0.68
N GLN A 57 21.37 21.65 0.07
CA GLN A 57 21.92 20.31 0.24
C GLN A 57 20.92 19.41 0.99
N ASN A 58 20.47 18.34 0.36
CA ASN A 58 19.45 17.41 0.85
C ASN A 58 20.00 16.02 1.20
N TRP A 59 21.31 15.83 1.04
CA TRP A 59 22.04 14.63 1.40
C TRP A 59 21.60 13.37 0.65
N GLY A 60 21.09 13.54 -0.59
CA GLY A 60 20.64 12.46 -1.47
C GLY A 60 19.21 11.98 -1.21
N PHE A 61 18.49 12.57 -0.25
CA PHE A 61 17.16 12.09 0.15
C PHE A 61 15.98 12.73 -0.62
N ASP A 62 16.16 13.76 -1.45
CA ASP A 62 15.07 14.27 -2.31
C ASP A 62 15.12 13.75 -3.75
N GLU A 63 16.09 12.91 -4.12
CA GLU A 63 16.10 12.26 -5.43
C GLU A 63 14.93 11.26 -5.52
N ASP A 64 14.36 11.05 -6.72
CA ASP A 64 13.28 10.07 -6.96
C ASP A 64 13.63 8.64 -6.45
N VAL A 65 14.91 8.41 -6.17
CA VAL A 65 15.51 7.20 -5.58
C VAL A 65 15.13 6.97 -4.11
N ALA A 66 14.79 8.02 -3.34
CA ALA A 66 14.62 7.95 -1.88
C ALA A 66 13.15 8.04 -1.41
N GLN A 67 12.21 8.30 -2.32
CA GLN A 67 10.80 8.49 -2.00
C GLN A 67 9.95 7.27 -2.35
N ALA A 68 9.18 6.78 -1.39
CA ALA A 68 7.93 6.10 -1.68
C ALA A 68 6.85 7.19 -1.74
N ARG A 69 6.23 7.41 -2.91
CA ARG A 69 5.09 8.34 -3.00
C ARG A 69 4.10 8.03 -1.88
N ALA A 70 3.93 9.00 -0.97
CA ALA A 70 2.86 9.02 0.01
C ALA A 70 1.54 9.04 -0.77
N LEU A 71 0.83 7.93 -0.80
CA LEU A 71 -0.39 7.84 -1.58
C LEU A 71 -1.57 7.71 -0.62
N THR A 72 -2.32 8.81 -0.50
CA THR A 72 -3.65 8.86 0.08
C THR A 72 -4.51 7.87 -0.71
N ARG A 73 -4.75 6.67 -0.14
CA ARG A 73 -5.51 5.60 -0.79
C ARG A 73 -6.97 6.01 -0.84
N THR A 74 -7.63 5.94 -1.99
CA THR A 74 -9.11 5.95 -2.10
C THR A 74 -9.53 5.58 -3.51
N ALA A 75 -9.50 6.51 -4.46
CA ALA A 75 -9.86 6.34 -5.85
C ALA A 75 -9.36 7.58 -6.60
N ASN A 76 -8.92 7.45 -7.86
CA ASN A 76 -8.51 8.62 -8.64
C ASN A 76 -9.65 9.06 -9.58
N PRO A 77 -10.48 10.04 -9.22
CA PRO A 77 -11.60 10.49 -10.06
C PRO A 77 -11.18 11.29 -11.31
N ASN A 78 -9.90 11.68 -11.43
CA ASN A 78 -9.40 12.56 -12.49
C ASN A 78 -9.09 11.80 -13.79
N ALA A 79 -10.11 11.15 -14.36
CA ALA A 79 -9.95 10.28 -15.54
C ALA A 79 -9.44 10.96 -16.82
N ASN A 80 -9.57 12.29 -16.87
CA ASN A 80 -9.03 13.14 -17.92
C ASN A 80 -7.49 13.22 -17.92
N MET A 81 -6.84 12.72 -16.87
CA MET A 81 -5.39 12.72 -16.69
C MET A 81 -4.79 11.31 -16.63
N TRP A 82 -5.61 10.25 -16.55
CA TRP A 82 -5.09 8.89 -16.37
C TRP A 82 -4.13 8.48 -17.49
N GLY A 83 -4.45 8.80 -18.74
CA GLY A 83 -3.61 8.52 -19.91
C GLY A 83 -2.22 9.17 -19.91
N GLU A 84 -1.91 10.08 -18.97
CA GLU A 84 -0.55 10.61 -18.77
C GLU A 84 0.35 9.59 -18.09
N THR A 85 -0.20 8.87 -17.12
CA THR A 85 0.56 8.00 -16.21
C THR A 85 0.28 6.53 -16.45
N TRP A 86 -0.91 6.17 -16.93
CA TRP A 86 -1.40 4.80 -16.94
C TRP A 86 -1.74 4.31 -18.35
N GLU A 87 -1.51 3.02 -18.58
CA GLU A 87 -2.10 2.27 -19.69
C GLU A 87 -3.57 2.02 -19.35
N VAL A 88 -4.45 2.86 -19.90
CA VAL A 88 -5.88 2.80 -19.60
C VAL A 88 -6.50 1.66 -20.43
N PRO A 89 -7.17 0.68 -19.80
CA PRO A 89 -7.75 -0.45 -20.52
C PRO A 89 -8.87 -0.01 -21.45
N GLU A 90 -8.99 -0.72 -22.57
CA GLU A 90 -10.09 -0.51 -23.51
C GLU A 90 -11.43 -0.88 -22.85
N THR A 91 -12.50 -0.22 -23.28
CA THR A 91 -13.86 -0.52 -22.84
C THR A 91 -14.26 -1.92 -23.26
N LEU A 92 -14.79 -2.70 -22.31
CA LEU A 92 -15.36 -4.02 -22.60
C LEU A 92 -16.55 -3.89 -23.55
N THR A 93 -16.52 -4.68 -24.63
CA THR A 93 -17.62 -4.73 -25.59
C THR A 93 -18.84 -5.43 -25.00
N THR A 94 -20.03 -5.17 -25.54
CA THR A 94 -21.27 -5.87 -25.14
C THR A 94 -21.15 -7.39 -25.26
N ALA A 95 -20.43 -7.88 -26.27
CA ALA A 95 -20.21 -9.32 -26.48
C ALA A 95 -19.27 -9.92 -25.41
N GLN A 96 -18.24 -9.18 -24.99
CA GLN A 96 -17.37 -9.58 -23.88
C GLN A 96 -18.13 -9.60 -22.55
N LYS A 97 -18.87 -8.52 -22.23
CA LYS A 97 -19.69 -8.46 -21.01
C LYS A 97 -20.72 -9.59 -20.95
N LYS A 98 -21.34 -9.94 -22.08
CA LYS A 98 -22.24 -11.09 -22.21
C LYS A 98 -21.54 -12.40 -21.82
N ARG A 99 -20.32 -12.65 -22.31
CA ARG A 99 -19.56 -13.87 -22.00
C ARG A 99 -19.28 -14.01 -20.51
N VAL A 100 -18.77 -12.94 -19.88
CA VAL A 100 -18.51 -12.92 -18.44
C VAL A 100 -19.78 -13.16 -17.65
N ARG A 101 -20.86 -12.42 -17.96
CA ARG A 101 -22.15 -12.58 -17.30
C ARG A 101 -22.64 -14.03 -17.35
N LEU A 102 -22.60 -14.65 -18.53
CA LEU A 102 -23.07 -16.03 -18.69
C LEU A 102 -22.24 -17.02 -17.86
N TYR A 103 -20.93 -16.82 -17.73
CA TYR A 103 -20.11 -17.65 -16.85
C TYR A 103 -20.63 -17.62 -15.41
N PHE A 104 -20.83 -16.44 -14.83
CA PHE A 104 -21.29 -16.30 -13.44
C PHE A 104 -22.74 -16.77 -13.22
N GLN A 105 -23.58 -16.75 -14.27
CA GLN A 105 -24.95 -17.26 -14.23
C GLN A 105 -25.03 -18.79 -14.36
N TYR A 106 -23.99 -19.44 -14.87
CA TYR A 106 -23.96 -20.89 -15.09
C TYR A 106 -23.12 -21.65 -14.07
N ASN A 107 -22.08 -21.01 -13.54
CA ASN A 107 -21.13 -21.64 -12.63
C ASN A 107 -21.49 -21.30 -11.18
N LYS A 108 -22.24 -22.20 -10.56
CA LYS A 108 -22.53 -22.19 -9.12
C LYS A 108 -21.24 -22.51 -8.34
N THR A 109 -20.96 -21.82 -7.25
CA THR A 109 -19.77 -22.03 -6.39
C THR A 109 -18.43 -22.07 -7.16
N PRO A 110 -18.11 -21.09 -8.03
CA PRO A 110 -16.87 -21.13 -8.78
C PRO A 110 -15.66 -21.00 -7.82
N GLN A 111 -14.54 -21.62 -8.20
CA GLN A 111 -13.33 -21.56 -7.37
C GLN A 111 -12.65 -20.20 -7.50
N ASN A 112 -12.46 -19.52 -6.36
CA ASN A 112 -11.79 -18.22 -6.29
C ASN A 112 -10.31 -18.30 -6.73
N GLU A 113 -9.89 -17.38 -7.61
CA GLU A 113 -8.54 -17.21 -8.14
C GLU A 113 -7.95 -15.87 -7.64
N PRO A 114 -7.31 -15.84 -6.45
CA PRO A 114 -6.90 -14.58 -5.81
C PRO A 114 -5.83 -13.84 -6.62
N ILE A 115 -5.92 -12.51 -6.58
CA ILE A 115 -5.00 -11.55 -7.19
C ILE A 115 -4.46 -10.60 -6.11
N ASP A 116 -3.28 -10.00 -6.34
CA ASP A 116 -2.67 -9.03 -5.42
C ASP A 116 -2.15 -7.81 -6.18
N TYR A 117 -3.09 -7.01 -6.69
CA TYR A 117 -2.82 -5.73 -7.33
C TYR A 117 -2.82 -4.58 -6.32
N LYS A 118 -1.86 -3.67 -6.52
CA LYS A 118 -1.71 -2.41 -5.76
C LYS A 118 -2.39 -1.24 -6.46
N ASN A 119 -2.33 -1.20 -7.78
CA ASN A 119 -3.03 -0.24 -8.62
C ASN A 119 -3.84 -1.04 -9.63
N PHE A 120 -5.11 -0.72 -9.81
CA PHE A 120 -5.95 -1.47 -10.73
C PHE A 120 -7.11 -0.61 -11.22
N PHE A 121 -7.59 -0.94 -12.40
CA PHE A 121 -8.84 -0.41 -12.92
C PHE A 121 -9.99 -1.32 -12.56
N VAL A 122 -11.12 -0.73 -12.20
CA VAL A 122 -12.40 -1.41 -11.97
C VAL A 122 -13.38 -0.96 -13.05
N GLN A 123 -13.79 -1.87 -13.93
CA GLN A 123 -14.74 -1.62 -15.02
C GLN A 123 -16.07 -2.35 -14.79
N ASP A 124 -17.19 -1.68 -15.04
CA ASP A 124 -18.52 -2.27 -14.88
C ASP A 124 -18.78 -3.33 -15.97
N VAL A 125 -19.24 -4.51 -15.56
CA VAL A 125 -19.55 -5.61 -16.49
C VAL A 125 -21.03 -5.88 -16.53
N TYR A 126 -21.62 -6.16 -15.38
CA TYR A 126 -23.02 -6.52 -15.28
C TYR A 126 -23.56 -6.16 -13.92
N LYS A 127 -24.78 -5.62 -13.92
CA LYS A 127 -25.63 -5.46 -12.75
C LYS A 127 -26.93 -6.21 -13.02
N GLY A 128 -27.41 -6.99 -12.04
CA GLY A 128 -28.74 -7.60 -12.08
C GLY A 128 -29.85 -6.60 -12.42
N ALA A 129 -30.86 -7.01 -13.20
CA ALA A 129 -31.89 -6.11 -13.73
C ALA A 129 -33.09 -5.91 -12.78
N GLY A 130 -33.57 -4.67 -12.64
CA GLY A 130 -34.76 -4.30 -11.84
C GLY A 130 -36.12 -4.42 -12.54
N THR A 131 -36.22 -4.93 -13.78
CA THR A 131 -37.52 -5.18 -14.44
C THR A 131 -37.53 -6.49 -15.23
N PRO A 132 -38.62 -7.28 -15.17
CA PRO A 132 -38.75 -8.54 -15.90
C PRO A 132 -38.79 -8.33 -17.41
N LEU A 133 -38.11 -9.20 -18.16
CA LEU A 133 -38.36 -9.38 -19.60
C LEU A 133 -39.80 -9.85 -19.77
N ASN A 134 -40.63 -9.04 -20.42
CA ASN A 134 -42.01 -9.42 -20.72
C ASN A 134 -42.02 -10.67 -21.61
N ASN A 135 -42.74 -11.69 -21.15
CA ASN A 135 -43.10 -12.90 -21.90
C ASN A 135 -43.56 -12.54 -23.32
N GLY A 136 -42.82 -12.93 -24.34
CA GLY A 136 -43.32 -12.79 -25.72
C GLY A 136 -42.37 -13.08 -26.88
N SER A 137 -41.05 -13.08 -26.70
CA SER A 137 -40.11 -13.44 -27.78
C SER A 137 -39.36 -14.73 -27.44
N GLN A 138 -39.58 -15.77 -28.25
CA GLN A 138 -39.04 -17.13 -28.12
C GLN A 138 -37.50 -17.23 -28.32
N ALA A 139 -36.71 -16.27 -27.83
CA ALA A 139 -35.26 -16.26 -28.01
C ALA A 139 -34.44 -15.92 -26.75
N MET A 140 -35.04 -15.76 -25.56
CA MET A 140 -34.31 -15.23 -24.39
C MET A 140 -34.80 -15.77 -23.02
N SER A 141 -35.43 -16.95 -22.98
CA SER A 141 -35.96 -17.56 -21.75
C SER A 141 -34.94 -18.36 -20.93
N ALA A 142 -33.67 -17.95 -20.85
CA ALA A 142 -32.67 -18.79 -20.16
C ALA A 142 -31.63 -18.10 -19.27
N TYR A 143 -31.42 -16.77 -19.28
CA TYR A 143 -30.19 -16.21 -18.68
C TYR A 143 -30.39 -15.01 -17.74
N SER A 144 -31.36 -15.11 -16.84
CA SER A 144 -31.47 -14.31 -15.61
C SER A 144 -32.49 -15.01 -14.72
N THR A 145 -32.04 -15.71 -13.67
CA THR A 145 -32.91 -16.43 -12.73
C THR A 145 -33.23 -15.65 -11.46
N GLU A 146 -32.56 -14.53 -11.19
CA GLU A 146 -32.67 -13.87 -9.89
C GLU A 146 -33.80 -12.83 -9.87
N LYS A 147 -34.85 -13.15 -9.11
CA LYS A 147 -35.86 -12.20 -8.64
C LYS A 147 -35.98 -12.38 -7.14
N TYR A 148 -36.26 -11.30 -6.43
CA TYR A 148 -36.95 -11.40 -5.15
C TYR A 148 -38.09 -10.40 -5.03
N SER A 149 -38.97 -10.63 -4.07
CA SER A 149 -40.05 -9.70 -3.76
C SER A 149 -39.96 -9.27 -2.30
N PHE A 150 -39.84 -7.96 -2.10
CA PHE A 150 -39.82 -7.31 -0.80
C PHE A 150 -41.06 -6.39 -0.72
N ASN A 151 -41.90 -6.54 0.31
CA ASN A 151 -43.12 -5.73 0.49
C ASN A 151 -44.02 -5.60 -0.77
N ASN A 152 -44.24 -6.71 -1.48
CA ASN A 152 -45.02 -6.76 -2.73
C ASN A 152 -44.48 -5.89 -3.89
N LYS A 153 -43.20 -5.50 -3.83
CA LYS A 153 -42.44 -4.90 -4.93
C LYS A 153 -41.37 -5.89 -5.41
N GLN A 154 -41.12 -5.92 -6.71
CA GLN A 154 -39.98 -6.66 -7.27
C GLN A 154 -38.76 -5.77 -7.20
N GLU A 155 -37.69 -6.27 -6.59
CA GLU A 155 -36.42 -5.57 -6.40
C GLU A 155 -35.29 -6.45 -6.99
N ALA A 156 -34.22 -5.84 -7.50
CA ALA A 156 -33.03 -6.55 -7.99
C ALA A 156 -32.02 -6.79 -6.85
N GLY A 157 -31.25 -7.90 -6.91
CA GLY A 157 -30.13 -8.21 -5.99
C GLY A 157 -29.31 -6.97 -5.68
N SER A 158 -28.75 -6.41 -6.72
CA SER A 158 -27.85 -5.27 -6.64
C SER A 158 -28.44 -3.93 -6.21
N ASP A 159 -29.76 -3.71 -6.15
CA ASP A 159 -30.33 -2.38 -5.77
C ASP A 159 -30.11 -1.98 -4.30
N HIS A 160 -29.54 -2.90 -3.50
CA HIS A 160 -29.20 -2.70 -2.09
C HIS A 160 -27.67 -2.75 -1.83
N MET A 161 -26.86 -2.97 -2.86
CA MET A 161 -25.39 -2.88 -2.78
C MET A 161 -24.95 -1.44 -3.09
N ASP A 162 -25.02 -0.54 -2.12
CA ASP A 162 -24.88 0.90 -2.38
C ASP A 162 -23.47 1.35 -2.72
N LYS A 163 -22.46 0.68 -2.17
CA LYS A 163 -21.05 1.04 -2.38
C LYS A 163 -20.22 -0.19 -2.61
N LEU A 164 -19.31 -0.12 -3.57
CA LEU A 164 -18.30 -1.16 -3.79
C LEU A 164 -16.99 -0.77 -3.12
N THR A 165 -16.31 -1.74 -2.54
CA THR A 165 -15.05 -1.54 -1.82
C THR A 165 -14.01 -2.58 -2.24
N ALA A 166 -12.74 -2.22 -2.10
CA ALA A 166 -11.63 -3.12 -2.32
C ALA A 166 -10.62 -3.08 -1.16
N GLY A 167 -10.05 -4.24 -0.91
CA GLY A 167 -8.99 -4.50 0.03
C GLY A 167 -9.41 -4.49 1.49
N SER A 168 -8.53 -5.01 2.34
CA SER A 168 -8.74 -5.13 3.80
C SER A 168 -9.00 -3.81 4.54
N ARG A 169 -8.76 -2.67 3.88
CA ARG A 169 -9.10 -1.33 4.39
C ARG A 169 -10.47 -0.82 3.93
N GLN A 170 -11.18 -1.60 3.13
CA GLN A 170 -12.50 -1.29 2.57
C GLN A 170 -12.44 0.03 1.76
N ASP A 171 -11.41 0.16 0.92
CA ASP A 171 -11.19 1.36 0.11
C ASP A 171 -12.37 1.53 -0.86
N HIS A 172 -13.09 2.64 -0.75
CA HIS A 172 -14.29 2.90 -1.53
C HIS A 172 -13.95 3.13 -3.02
N ILE A 173 -14.56 2.32 -3.90
CA ILE A 173 -14.46 2.49 -5.35
C ILE A 173 -15.44 3.59 -5.77
N TYR A 174 -14.95 4.83 -5.74
CA TYR A 174 -15.77 6.06 -5.82
C TYR A 174 -16.80 6.13 -6.95
N ASN A 175 -16.60 5.43 -8.07
CA ASN A 175 -17.55 5.47 -9.19
C ASN A 175 -18.80 4.62 -8.95
N TYR A 176 -18.82 3.79 -7.91
CA TYR A 176 -19.89 2.85 -7.60
C TYR A 176 -20.66 3.35 -6.37
N ASN A 177 -21.59 4.29 -6.60
CA ASN A 177 -22.51 4.81 -5.58
C ASN A 177 -23.95 4.47 -5.93
N ASP A 178 -24.82 4.35 -4.92
CA ASP A 178 -26.26 4.09 -5.08
C ASP A 178 -26.52 2.89 -6.01
N ALA A 179 -25.73 1.82 -5.81
CA ALA A 179 -25.80 0.60 -6.60
C ALA A 179 -25.58 0.79 -8.11
N LYS A 180 -24.85 1.83 -8.54
CA LYS A 180 -24.56 2.08 -9.95
C LYS A 180 -23.14 2.59 -10.14
N CYS A 181 -22.47 2.05 -11.16
CA CYS A 181 -21.27 2.68 -11.69
C CYS A 181 -21.68 3.94 -12.47
N SER A 182 -21.22 5.13 -12.09
CA SER A 182 -21.43 6.33 -12.90
C SER A 182 -20.60 6.30 -14.18
N SER A 183 -21.14 6.81 -15.28
CA SER A 183 -20.38 6.94 -16.50
C SER A 183 -19.31 8.02 -16.34
N ASN A 184 -18.11 7.71 -16.81
CA ASN A 184 -17.02 8.66 -16.92
C ASN A 184 -16.87 9.04 -18.40
N ASN A 185 -17.30 10.23 -18.78
CA ASN A 185 -17.26 10.71 -20.16
C ASN A 185 -15.95 11.38 -20.57
N LYS A 186 -14.98 11.42 -19.66
CA LYS A 186 -13.68 12.08 -19.84
C LYS A 186 -12.52 11.10 -19.63
N VAL A 187 -12.72 9.82 -19.92
CA VAL A 187 -11.63 8.85 -19.83
C VAL A 187 -10.65 9.14 -20.95
N TRP A 188 -9.43 9.55 -20.57
CA TRP A 188 -8.36 9.77 -21.53
C TRP A 188 -7.40 8.61 -21.54
N ASP A 189 -7.27 7.98 -22.70
CA ASP A 189 -6.38 6.85 -22.96
C ASP A 189 -5.01 7.30 -23.51
N GLY A 190 -4.65 8.57 -23.34
CA GLY A 190 -3.37 9.15 -23.73
C GLY A 190 -3.18 9.38 -25.24
N TYR A 191 -4.22 9.23 -26.07
CA TYR A 191 -4.19 9.59 -27.49
C TYR A 191 -4.75 10.99 -27.76
N SER A 192 -4.25 11.67 -28.80
CA SER A 192 -4.72 12.98 -29.24
C SER A 192 -5.43 12.93 -30.61
N TYR A 193 -6.18 13.98 -30.97
CA TYR A 193 -6.92 14.07 -32.24
C TYR A 193 -6.02 14.24 -33.50
N GLU A 194 -4.73 14.53 -33.34
CA GLU A 194 -3.80 14.66 -34.48
C GLU A 194 -3.27 13.30 -34.92
N ALA A 195 -3.80 12.80 -36.05
CA ALA A 195 -3.37 11.56 -36.66
C ALA A 195 -1.88 11.63 -37.09
N GLY A 196 -1.06 10.72 -36.55
CA GLY A 196 0.22 10.33 -37.17
C GLY A 196 1.52 10.76 -36.50
N TRP A 197 1.49 11.40 -35.32
CA TRP A 197 2.72 11.70 -34.56
C TRP A 197 2.78 10.91 -33.24
N PRO A 198 3.85 10.15 -32.96
CA PRO A 198 4.10 9.66 -31.61
C PRO A 198 4.56 10.85 -30.77
N ARG A 199 3.66 11.33 -29.91
CA ARG A 199 3.80 12.50 -29.03
C ARG A 199 3.50 13.84 -29.71
N ALA A 200 2.40 14.46 -29.27
CA ALA A 200 2.47 15.90 -29.04
C ALA A 200 3.62 16.12 -28.04
N ASP A 201 4.50 17.07 -28.31
CA ASP A 201 5.51 17.49 -27.36
C ASP A 201 4.89 17.74 -25.97
N ALA A 202 5.68 17.59 -24.90
CA ALA A 202 5.19 17.82 -23.53
C ALA A 202 4.62 19.23 -23.31
N SER A 203 4.90 20.19 -24.21
CA SER A 203 4.33 21.54 -24.17
C SER A 203 2.91 21.66 -24.72
N GLN A 204 2.35 20.60 -25.33
CA GLN A 204 0.96 20.57 -25.83
C GLN A 204 0.03 19.60 -25.10
N ALA A 205 0.55 18.75 -24.21
CA ALA A 205 -0.25 17.83 -23.39
C ALA A 205 -1.19 18.55 -22.40
N GLU A 206 -0.90 19.80 -22.06
CA GLU A 206 -1.75 20.65 -21.21
C GLU A 206 -2.99 21.19 -21.95
N ASN A 207 -3.03 21.13 -23.29
CA ASN A 207 -4.18 21.60 -24.06
C ASN A 207 -5.28 20.53 -24.11
N PHE A 208 -6.26 20.65 -23.22
CA PHE A 208 -7.45 19.80 -23.15
C PHE A 208 -8.15 19.59 -24.49
N ASN A 209 -8.06 20.55 -25.42
CA ASN A 209 -8.72 20.47 -26.73
C ASN A 209 -8.11 19.41 -27.65
N HIS A 210 -6.92 18.88 -27.33
CA HIS A 210 -6.23 17.91 -28.18
C HIS A 210 -6.37 16.47 -27.65
N LYS A 211 -6.89 16.27 -26.44
CA LYS A 211 -7.06 14.93 -25.83
C LYS A 211 -8.30 14.22 -26.39
N LYS A 212 -8.15 12.98 -26.85
CA LYS A 212 -9.28 12.16 -27.31
C LYS A 212 -9.89 11.41 -26.13
N PHE A 213 -11.05 11.86 -25.69
CA PHE A 213 -11.77 11.20 -24.59
C PHE A 213 -12.74 10.13 -25.11
N HIS A 214 -12.97 9.10 -24.31
CA HIS A 214 -14.07 8.17 -24.48
C HIS A 214 -14.93 8.11 -23.22
N THR A 215 -16.11 7.52 -23.36
CA THR A 215 -17.02 7.25 -22.23
C THR A 215 -16.88 5.80 -21.82
N ASP A 216 -16.64 5.57 -20.53
CA ASP A 216 -16.58 4.23 -19.94
C ASP A 216 -17.06 4.26 -18.48
N TYR A 217 -17.41 3.10 -17.95
CA TYR A 217 -17.86 2.87 -16.58
C TYR A 217 -16.71 2.28 -15.76
N ILE A 218 -15.68 3.11 -15.56
CA ILE A 218 -14.36 2.69 -15.07
C ILE A 218 -13.89 3.58 -13.92
N MET A 219 -13.13 3.02 -12.98
CA MET A 219 -12.43 3.74 -11.93
C MET A 219 -10.99 3.24 -11.80
N LEU A 220 -10.04 4.16 -11.67
CA LEU A 220 -8.68 3.83 -11.26
C LEU A 220 -8.58 3.83 -9.74
N MET A 221 -8.14 2.70 -9.19
CA MET A 221 -7.78 2.54 -7.79
C MET A 221 -6.26 2.65 -7.69
N GLU A 222 -5.77 3.67 -7.01
CA GLU A 222 -4.35 3.85 -6.75
C GLU A 222 -4.04 3.48 -5.31
N ASN A 223 -3.06 2.60 -5.15
CA ASN A 223 -2.61 2.12 -3.86
C ASN A 223 -3.76 1.56 -3.08
N SER A 224 -4.67 0.81 -3.70
CA SER A 224 -5.60 -0.02 -2.95
C SER A 224 -5.01 -1.43 -2.84
N LYS A 225 -5.78 -2.40 -2.33
CA LYS A 225 -5.43 -3.82 -2.39
C LYS A 225 -6.58 -4.59 -2.99
N THR A 226 -6.27 -5.75 -3.54
CA THR A 226 -7.27 -6.72 -4.04
C THR A 226 -7.29 -7.99 -3.17
N ASP A 227 -6.76 -7.89 -1.94
CA ASP A 227 -6.78 -8.98 -0.96
C ASP A 227 -8.22 -9.35 -0.53
N CYS A 228 -9.15 -8.41 -0.58
CA CYS A 228 -10.58 -8.70 -0.61
C CYS A 228 -11.37 -7.72 -1.47
N PHE A 229 -12.63 -8.05 -1.73
CA PHE A 229 -13.63 -7.15 -2.29
C PHE A 229 -14.88 -7.23 -1.44
N GLY A 230 -15.67 -6.16 -1.47
CA GLY A 230 -16.88 -6.13 -0.68
C GLY A 230 -17.83 -5.03 -1.09
N TRP A 231 -19.00 -5.03 -0.48
CA TRP A 231 -20.01 -4.00 -0.67
C TRP A 231 -20.62 -3.55 0.66
N HIS A 232 -21.16 -2.34 0.65
CA HIS A 232 -21.91 -1.78 1.77
C HIS A 232 -23.41 -1.75 1.44
N GLU A 233 -24.24 -2.15 2.39
CA GLU A 233 -25.69 -2.07 2.29
C GLU A 233 -26.27 -1.00 3.25
N THR A 234 -27.09 -0.07 2.74
CA THR A 234 -27.71 1.00 3.56
C THR A 234 -28.87 0.53 4.44
N GLN A 235 -29.52 -0.60 4.16
CA GLN A 235 -30.60 -1.10 5.03
C GLN A 235 -30.06 -1.66 6.36
N GLY A 236 -28.85 -2.21 6.34
CA GLY A 236 -28.17 -2.76 7.52
C GLY A 236 -27.06 -1.87 8.10
N GLU A 237 -26.54 -0.90 7.33
CA GLU A 237 -25.26 -0.23 7.62
C GLU A 237 -24.10 -1.22 7.82
N ILE A 238 -24.15 -2.35 7.11
CA ILE A 238 -23.19 -3.45 7.21
C ILE A 238 -22.34 -3.49 5.96
N GLN A 239 -21.04 -3.72 6.17
CA GLN A 239 -20.09 -4.04 5.12
C GLN A 239 -19.94 -5.55 5.01
N HIS A 240 -20.02 -6.05 3.79
CA HIS A 240 -19.85 -7.46 3.45
C HIS A 240 -18.61 -7.64 2.60
N ASP A 241 -17.74 -8.58 2.96
CA ASP A 241 -16.52 -8.96 2.23
C ASP A 241 -16.34 -10.49 2.17
N ASP A 242 -17.43 -11.23 2.41
CA ASP A 242 -17.44 -12.68 2.58
C ASP A 242 -18.12 -13.45 1.44
N HIS A 243 -18.77 -12.76 0.49
CA HIS A 243 -19.42 -13.39 -0.67
C HIS A 243 -19.02 -12.72 -2.00
N TYR A 244 -17.76 -12.91 -2.37
CA TYR A 244 -17.25 -12.61 -3.71
C TYR A 244 -16.36 -13.74 -4.23
N VAL A 245 -16.22 -13.83 -5.55
CA VAL A 245 -15.24 -14.70 -6.20
C VAL A 245 -14.55 -13.98 -7.36
N ILE A 246 -13.25 -14.20 -7.48
CA ILE A 246 -12.40 -13.68 -8.54
C ILE A 246 -12.13 -14.80 -9.53
N ILE A 247 -12.33 -14.52 -10.82
CA ILE A 247 -12.14 -15.48 -11.91
C ILE A 247 -11.36 -14.81 -13.05
N SER A 248 -10.30 -15.45 -13.53
CA SER A 248 -9.52 -14.94 -14.65
C SER A 248 -10.26 -15.02 -15.98
N ALA A 249 -9.91 -14.13 -16.91
CA ALA A 249 -10.42 -14.15 -18.29
C ALA A 249 -10.16 -15.51 -18.98
N ALA A 250 -9.01 -16.14 -18.70
CA ALA A 250 -8.65 -17.43 -19.25
C ALA A 250 -9.60 -18.55 -18.80
N THR A 251 -9.98 -18.57 -17.52
CA THR A 251 -10.95 -19.53 -16.97
C THR A 251 -12.34 -19.35 -17.60
N ILE A 252 -12.79 -18.10 -17.78
CA ILE A 252 -14.07 -17.79 -18.44
C ILE A 252 -14.07 -18.24 -19.90
N ASP A 253 -13.01 -17.96 -20.64
CA ASP A 253 -12.91 -18.37 -22.05
C ASP A 253 -12.81 -19.88 -22.21
N ALA A 254 -12.05 -20.57 -21.35
CA ALA A 254 -11.97 -22.02 -21.34
C ALA A 254 -13.34 -22.67 -21.06
N TRP A 255 -14.13 -22.10 -20.14
CA TRP A 255 -15.50 -22.53 -19.92
C TRP A 255 -16.37 -22.32 -21.17
N ALA A 256 -16.30 -21.15 -21.80
CA ALA A 256 -17.12 -20.86 -22.98
C ALA A 256 -16.77 -21.77 -24.17
N ASP A 257 -15.49 -22.06 -24.39
CA ASP A 257 -15.02 -22.97 -25.43
C ASP A 257 -15.48 -24.42 -25.18
N ALA A 258 -15.55 -24.83 -23.90
CA ALA A 258 -16.07 -26.13 -23.50
C ALA A 258 -17.60 -26.26 -23.61
N HIS A 259 -18.33 -25.14 -23.71
CA HIS A 259 -19.80 -25.09 -23.73
C HIS A 259 -20.37 -24.55 -25.04
N SER A 260 -19.71 -24.84 -26.16
CA SER A 260 -20.14 -24.40 -27.51
C SER A 260 -21.58 -24.83 -27.88
N GLU A 261 -22.13 -25.85 -27.22
CA GLU A 261 -23.51 -26.32 -27.38
C GLU A 261 -24.57 -25.32 -26.90
N LEU A 262 -24.21 -24.37 -26.04
CA LEU A 262 -25.10 -23.33 -25.52
C LEU A 262 -25.34 -22.17 -26.51
N GLY A 263 -24.71 -22.23 -27.69
CA GLY A 263 -24.87 -21.25 -28.77
C GLY A 263 -23.90 -20.07 -28.65
N ASP A 264 -24.35 -18.87 -29.06
CA ASP A 264 -23.52 -17.67 -28.96
C ASP A 264 -23.35 -17.23 -27.50
N LEU A 265 -22.19 -17.55 -26.93
CA LEU A 265 -21.77 -17.15 -25.58
C LEU A 265 -21.04 -15.79 -25.55
N GLY A 266 -21.01 -15.04 -26.64
CA GLY A 266 -20.29 -13.76 -26.71
C GLY A 266 -18.82 -13.90 -27.11
N ALA A 267 -18.11 -12.77 -27.11
CA ALA A 267 -16.73 -12.69 -27.59
C ALA A 267 -15.71 -13.03 -26.49
N PRO A 268 -14.55 -13.62 -26.83
CA PRO A 268 -13.49 -13.90 -25.87
C PRO A 268 -13.06 -12.67 -25.07
N VAL A 269 -12.73 -12.91 -23.80
CA VAL A 269 -12.37 -11.85 -22.84
C VAL A 269 -10.88 -11.83 -22.51
N THR A 270 -10.14 -12.88 -22.89
CA THR A 270 -8.69 -12.93 -22.84
C THR A 270 -8.12 -11.96 -23.87
N ASP A 271 -7.38 -10.97 -23.38
CA ASP A 271 -6.74 -9.94 -24.18
C ASP A 271 -5.39 -9.54 -23.56
N LYS A 272 -4.74 -8.52 -24.13
CA LYS A 272 -3.43 -8.02 -23.65
C LYS A 272 -3.47 -7.48 -22.21
N TRP A 273 -4.65 -7.25 -21.64
CA TRP A 273 -4.83 -6.64 -20.34
C TRP A 273 -4.83 -7.64 -19.18
N ASN A 274 -4.87 -8.95 -19.47
CA ASN A 274 -4.85 -10.02 -18.47
C ASN A 274 -5.90 -9.81 -17.36
N ARG A 275 -7.16 -9.63 -17.78
CA ARG A 275 -8.28 -9.22 -16.93
C ARG A 275 -8.72 -10.33 -15.98
N ASN A 276 -9.21 -9.92 -14.82
CA ASN A 276 -9.94 -10.76 -13.88
C ASN A 276 -11.33 -10.18 -13.66
N PHE A 277 -12.26 -11.00 -13.19
CA PHE A 277 -13.63 -10.61 -12.96
C PHE A 277 -14.05 -10.99 -11.56
N VAL A 278 -14.65 -10.04 -10.85
CA VAL A 278 -15.18 -10.25 -9.50
C VAL A 278 -16.69 -10.33 -9.62
N GLY A 279 -17.23 -11.49 -9.27
CA GLY A 279 -18.66 -11.68 -9.08
C GLY A 279 -19.01 -11.56 -7.60
N PHE A 280 -20.16 -10.97 -7.31
CA PHE A 280 -20.72 -10.83 -5.97
C PHE A 280 -22.02 -11.60 -5.87
N ASP A 281 -22.24 -12.20 -4.71
CA ASP A 281 -23.44 -12.93 -4.34
C ASP A 281 -24.06 -12.19 -3.15
N TYR A 282 -25.14 -11.46 -3.43
CA TYR A 282 -25.78 -10.54 -2.50
C TYR A 282 -27.18 -11.00 -2.11
N GLU A 283 -27.46 -10.96 -0.81
CA GLU A 283 -28.75 -11.37 -0.28
C GLU A 283 -29.41 -10.28 0.56
N ALA A 284 -30.64 -9.91 0.19
CA ALA A 284 -31.44 -8.99 0.97
C ALA A 284 -32.01 -9.65 2.24
N GLN A 285 -31.96 -8.92 3.36
CA GLN A 285 -32.52 -9.35 4.63
C GLN A 285 -34.06 -9.34 4.58
N VAL A 286 -34.71 -10.48 4.85
CA VAL A 286 -36.19 -10.56 4.84
C VAL A 286 -36.77 -10.14 6.19
N ASP A 287 -37.82 -9.30 6.16
CA ASP A 287 -38.66 -9.04 7.32
C ASP A 287 -39.45 -10.32 7.70
N MET A 288 -39.15 -10.83 8.90
CA MET A 288 -39.74 -12.02 9.52
C MET A 288 -41.26 -11.96 9.72
N SER A 289 -41.90 -10.81 9.50
CA SER A 289 -43.34 -10.63 9.74
C SER A 289 -44.28 -11.23 8.67
N GLN A 290 -43.76 -11.70 7.51
CA GLN A 290 -44.60 -12.06 6.34
C GLN A 290 -44.57 -13.54 5.89
N LEU A 291 -43.92 -14.45 6.63
CA LEU A 291 -43.77 -15.88 6.31
C LEU A 291 -45.07 -16.71 6.49
N TYR A 292 -46.13 -16.43 5.74
CA TYR A 292 -47.36 -17.22 5.78
C TYR A 292 -47.86 -17.58 4.37
N ALA A 293 -47.87 -18.87 4.03
CA ALA A 293 -48.54 -19.36 2.82
C ALA A 293 -50.06 -19.18 2.95
N ARG A 294 -50.71 -18.56 1.95
CA ARG A 294 -52.15 -18.31 1.94
C ARG A 294 -52.88 -19.12 0.86
N ASP A 295 -54.08 -19.62 1.15
CA ASP A 295 -54.96 -20.25 0.16
C ASP A 295 -55.50 -19.23 -0.86
N GLY A 296 -56.18 -19.72 -1.91
CA GLY A 296 -56.82 -18.89 -2.94
C GLY A 296 -57.95 -17.96 -2.45
N ARG A 297 -58.16 -17.85 -1.14
CA ARG A 297 -59.08 -16.92 -0.46
C ARG A 297 -58.37 -16.02 0.57
N GLY A 298 -57.04 -16.18 0.75
CA GLY A 298 -56.22 -15.35 1.62
C GLY A 298 -55.98 -15.90 3.04
N ASN A 299 -56.33 -17.16 3.35
CA ASN A 299 -56.16 -17.77 4.67
C ASN A 299 -54.84 -18.52 4.81
N ILE A 300 -54.21 -18.49 5.98
CA ILE A 300 -52.91 -19.13 6.25
C ILE A 300 -53.03 -20.67 6.28
N LEU A 301 -52.19 -21.40 5.53
CA LEU A 301 -52.15 -22.87 5.45
C LEU A 301 -51.10 -23.46 6.42
N TYR A 302 -51.48 -24.46 7.21
CA TYR A 302 -50.61 -25.21 8.14
C TYR A 302 -50.32 -26.63 7.60
N TYR A 303 -49.09 -27.16 7.75
CA TYR A 303 -48.71 -28.52 7.35
C TYR A 303 -48.63 -29.51 8.54
N ASP A 304 -49.04 -30.77 8.33
CA ASP A 304 -48.95 -31.86 9.32
C ASP A 304 -47.65 -32.69 9.21
N GLN A 305 -47.34 -33.44 10.28
CA GLN A 305 -46.09 -34.15 10.53
C GLN A 305 -45.93 -35.52 9.84
N ALA A 306 -46.81 -35.94 8.92
CA ALA A 306 -46.82 -37.34 8.46
C ALA A 306 -46.41 -37.57 6.99
N HIS A 307 -46.02 -36.55 6.25
CA HIS A 307 -45.74 -36.69 4.82
C HIS A 307 -44.29 -36.31 4.48
N THR A 308 -43.56 -37.28 3.95
CA THR A 308 -42.26 -37.16 3.26
C THR A 308 -42.11 -35.82 2.58
N ILE A 309 -41.04 -35.09 2.97
CA ILE A 309 -40.59 -33.78 2.47
C ILE A 309 -40.89 -33.65 0.97
N PRO A 310 -41.95 -32.96 0.56
CA PRO A 310 -42.01 -32.45 -0.79
C PRO A 310 -41.22 -31.14 -0.76
N TYR A 311 -40.25 -31.02 -1.66
CA TYR A 311 -39.77 -29.72 -2.11
C TYR A 311 -40.98 -28.79 -2.23
N LEU A 312 -41.02 -27.75 -1.39
CA LEU A 312 -42.03 -26.71 -1.45
C LEU A 312 -41.85 -26.01 -2.79
N LYS A 313 -42.61 -26.47 -3.79
CA LYS A 313 -42.77 -25.77 -5.06
C LYS A 313 -43.64 -24.55 -4.75
N VAL A 314 -43.02 -23.48 -4.32
CA VAL A 314 -43.69 -22.19 -4.16
C VAL A 314 -43.55 -21.45 -5.48
N GLU A 315 -44.62 -21.46 -6.26
CA GLU A 315 -44.78 -20.55 -7.39
C GLU A 315 -44.95 -19.15 -6.83
N THR A 316 -43.84 -18.47 -6.50
CA THR A 316 -43.63 -17.00 -6.43
C THR A 316 -42.49 -16.66 -5.46
N ASN A 317 -41.69 -15.68 -5.87
CA ASN A 317 -40.54 -15.09 -5.20
C ASN A 317 -40.80 -14.64 -3.74
N GLN A 318 -40.53 -15.48 -2.75
CA GLN A 318 -40.39 -15.05 -1.35
C GLN A 318 -39.18 -15.76 -0.75
N TYR A 319 -38.22 -15.00 -0.23
CA TYR A 319 -36.88 -15.48 0.12
C TYR A 319 -36.83 -16.60 1.17
N SER A 320 -35.80 -17.42 1.02
CA SER A 320 -35.64 -18.74 1.62
C SER A 320 -34.71 -18.69 2.84
N HIS A 321 -35.25 -18.98 4.02
CA HIS A 321 -34.42 -19.40 5.14
C HIS A 321 -33.94 -20.83 4.88
N THR A 322 -32.65 -21.12 5.07
CA THR A 322 -32.23 -22.54 5.16
C THR A 322 -32.54 -23.05 6.55
N ILE A 323 -33.47 -23.99 6.66
CA ILE A 323 -33.72 -24.72 7.91
C ILE A 323 -32.49 -25.58 8.20
N VAL A 324 -31.83 -25.30 9.31
CA VAL A 324 -30.61 -25.96 9.75
C VAL A 324 -30.83 -26.65 11.09
N PRO A 325 -30.00 -27.66 11.46
CA PRO A 325 -30.04 -28.23 12.80
C PRO A 325 -29.76 -27.18 13.88
N ALA A 326 -30.29 -27.42 15.08
CA ALA A 326 -29.98 -26.62 16.26
C ALA A 326 -28.46 -26.65 16.55
N GLY A 327 -27.85 -25.49 16.79
CA GLY A 327 -26.42 -25.36 17.09
C GLY A 327 -25.51 -25.10 15.88
N THR A 328 -26.04 -25.00 14.67
CA THR A 328 -25.29 -24.49 13.50
C THR A 328 -24.76 -23.07 13.78
N PRO A 329 -23.45 -22.79 13.61
CA PRO A 329 -22.90 -21.44 13.81
C PRO A 329 -23.63 -20.39 12.98
N GLY A 330 -24.06 -19.30 13.62
CA GLY A 330 -24.83 -18.22 12.98
C GLY A 330 -26.33 -18.50 12.79
N ALA A 331 -26.82 -19.68 13.19
CA ALA A 331 -28.25 -19.98 13.17
C ALA A 331 -28.98 -19.38 14.38
N TYR A 332 -30.24 -18.99 14.19
CA TYR A 332 -31.12 -18.47 15.24
C TYR A 332 -32.43 -19.27 15.30
N PRO A 333 -33.03 -19.38 16.50
CA PRO A 333 -34.30 -20.08 16.66
C PRO A 333 -35.46 -19.23 16.11
N ILE A 334 -36.33 -19.84 15.30
CA ILE A 334 -37.57 -19.23 14.83
C ILE A 334 -38.64 -19.47 15.92
N LYS A 335 -39.14 -18.38 16.53
CA LYS A 335 -40.29 -18.41 17.44
C LYS A 335 -41.58 -18.38 16.63
N ASP A 336 -42.25 -19.52 16.51
CA ASP A 336 -43.63 -19.56 16.04
C ASP A 336 -44.55 -18.95 17.12
N ARG A 337 -45.29 -17.90 16.77
CA ARG A 337 -46.22 -17.24 17.71
C ARG A 337 -47.62 -17.89 17.73
N TYR A 338 -47.87 -18.91 16.91
CA TYR A 338 -49.14 -19.64 16.80
C TYR A 338 -49.08 -21.12 17.22
N VAL A 339 -47.90 -21.64 17.57
CA VAL A 339 -47.72 -23.04 18.07
C VAL A 339 -47.54 -23.10 19.59
N ASP A 340 -47.65 -21.97 20.29
CA ASP A 340 -47.44 -21.85 21.74
C ASP A 340 -48.60 -22.40 22.60
N ASN A 341 -49.32 -23.41 22.11
CA ASN A 341 -50.19 -24.26 22.93
C ASN A 341 -49.64 -25.69 23.12
N ASP A 342 -48.49 -26.02 22.52
CA ASP A 342 -47.84 -27.30 22.77
C ASP A 342 -46.32 -27.11 22.91
N GLN A 343 -45.86 -26.96 24.16
CA GLN A 343 -44.46 -26.73 24.58
C GLN A 343 -43.50 -27.88 24.22
N THR A 344 -43.90 -28.84 23.39
CA THR A 344 -43.13 -30.05 23.09
C THR A 344 -42.67 -30.18 21.64
N LYS A 345 -42.99 -29.23 20.74
CA LYS A 345 -42.54 -29.28 19.33
C LYS A 345 -41.45 -28.25 19.07
N GLY A 346 -40.23 -28.77 18.83
CA GLY A 346 -38.97 -28.05 18.89
C GLY A 346 -38.86 -26.81 18.00
N ASN A 347 -38.08 -25.84 18.49
CA ASN A 347 -37.68 -24.65 17.75
C ASN A 347 -37.02 -25.06 16.43
N LEU A 348 -37.58 -24.62 15.30
CA LEU A 348 -36.86 -24.65 14.02
C LEU A 348 -35.71 -23.64 14.08
N TRP A 349 -34.55 -24.01 13.56
CA TRP A 349 -33.40 -23.12 13.48
C TRP A 349 -33.18 -22.74 12.03
N ALA A 350 -32.91 -21.47 11.79
CA ALA A 350 -32.58 -20.96 10.47
C ALA A 350 -31.29 -20.17 10.51
N LYS A 351 -30.56 -20.18 9.40
CA LYS A 351 -29.46 -19.26 9.15
C LYS A 351 -29.97 -18.12 8.24
N VAL A 352 -29.63 -16.87 8.55
CA VAL A 352 -29.85 -15.73 7.64
C VAL A 352 -28.88 -15.88 6.46
N GLY A 353 -29.33 -15.50 5.26
CA GLY A 353 -28.52 -15.50 4.05
C GLY A 353 -28.82 -16.72 3.19
N CYS A 354 -29.28 -16.46 1.97
CA CYS A 354 -29.51 -17.47 0.96
C CYS A 354 -28.64 -17.22 -0.27
N ALA A 355 -27.33 -16.99 -0.05
CA ALA A 355 -26.33 -16.97 -1.10
C ALA A 355 -26.64 -18.15 -2.02
N ASP A 356 -27.14 -17.86 -3.22
CA ASP A 356 -27.57 -18.91 -4.14
C ASP A 356 -26.35 -19.56 -4.83
N ASP A 357 -25.17 -19.12 -4.40
CA ASP A 357 -23.84 -19.45 -4.88
C ASP A 357 -23.63 -19.05 -6.35
N TYR A 358 -24.51 -18.21 -6.91
CA TYR A 358 -24.33 -17.55 -8.18
C TYR A 358 -23.89 -16.11 -7.94
N TYR A 359 -22.63 -15.85 -8.30
CA TYR A 359 -21.99 -14.56 -8.07
C TYR A 359 -22.31 -13.56 -9.20
N SER A 360 -23.59 -13.48 -9.56
CA SER A 360 -24.10 -12.81 -10.76
C SER A 360 -24.88 -11.52 -10.45
N ASP A 361 -25.12 -11.20 -9.18
CA ASP A 361 -25.82 -9.99 -8.74
C ASP A 361 -25.14 -8.71 -9.18
N TRP A 362 -23.81 -8.69 -9.02
CA TRP A 362 -22.93 -7.66 -9.54
C TRP A 362 -21.63 -8.29 -10.04
N ILE A 363 -21.17 -7.84 -11.21
CA ILE A 363 -19.93 -8.28 -11.81
C ILE A 363 -19.12 -7.05 -12.22
N VAL A 364 -17.85 -7.02 -11.80
CA VAL A 364 -16.87 -6.01 -12.22
C VAL A 364 -15.65 -6.68 -12.82
N CYS A 365 -14.97 -5.98 -13.71
CA CYS A 365 -13.69 -6.36 -14.29
C CYS A 365 -12.58 -5.62 -13.55
N ILE A 366 -11.53 -6.36 -13.17
CA ILE A 366 -10.32 -5.87 -12.54
C ILE A 366 -9.16 -6.05 -13.49
N THR A 367 -8.47 -4.95 -13.76
CA THR A 367 -7.28 -4.92 -14.63
C THR A 367 -6.12 -4.33 -13.85
N ASP A 368 -4.99 -5.03 -13.78
CA ASP A 368 -3.74 -4.50 -13.21
C ASP A 368 -3.35 -3.20 -13.92
N ALA A 369 -3.20 -2.10 -13.16
CA ALA A 369 -2.91 -0.80 -13.73
C ALA A 369 -1.40 -0.67 -13.96
N LYS A 370 -1.01 -0.68 -15.23
CA LYS A 370 0.38 -0.52 -15.67
C LYS A 370 0.69 0.93 -15.97
N THR A 371 1.86 1.40 -15.58
CA THR A 371 2.31 2.75 -15.91
C THR A 371 2.67 2.85 -17.38
N ARG A 372 2.23 3.91 -18.05
CA ARG A 372 2.47 4.17 -19.46
C ARG A 372 3.88 4.69 -19.70
N GLY A 373 4.62 4.03 -20.59
CA GLY A 373 5.88 4.58 -21.13
C GLY A 373 7.03 4.71 -20.13
N THR A 374 6.93 4.07 -18.97
CA THR A 374 8.01 4.01 -17.97
C THR A 374 8.27 2.54 -17.65
N ILE A 375 9.52 2.13 -17.79
CA ILE A 375 10.05 0.92 -17.16
C ILE A 375 9.60 0.99 -15.69
N ILE A 376 9.03 -0.08 -15.16
CA ILE A 376 8.77 -0.19 -13.73
C ILE A 376 10.16 -0.12 -13.07
N GLU A 377 10.56 1.03 -12.54
CA GLU A 377 11.54 1.00 -11.47
C GLU A 377 10.79 0.39 -10.28
N GLU A 378 10.95 -0.93 -10.12
CA GLU A 378 10.94 -1.57 -8.81
C GLU A 378 11.50 -0.58 -7.79
N PRO A 379 10.89 -0.40 -6.59
CA PRO A 379 11.40 0.56 -5.62
C PRO A 379 12.92 0.35 -5.51
N LYS A 380 13.67 1.35 -5.95
CA LYS A 380 15.11 1.20 -6.18
C LYS A 380 15.75 1.02 -4.80
N TRP A 381 16.65 0.06 -4.69
CA TRP A 381 17.46 -0.03 -3.49
C TRP A 381 18.28 1.25 -3.38
N ILE A 382 18.19 1.91 -2.24
CA ILE A 382 19.04 3.04 -1.88
C ILE A 382 19.95 2.63 -0.75
N ARG A 383 21.21 3.07 -0.78
CA ARG A 383 22.15 2.85 0.30
C ARG A 383 22.17 4.06 1.22
N ILE A 384 21.95 3.84 2.50
CA ILE A 384 22.18 4.83 3.56
C ILE A 384 23.54 4.53 4.17
N ILE A 385 24.42 5.51 4.12
CA ILE A 385 25.71 5.51 4.80
C ILE A 385 25.64 6.49 5.98
N GLY A 386 26.24 6.15 7.11
CA GLY A 386 26.13 6.94 8.34
C GLY A 386 27.46 7.08 9.05
N GLU A 387 27.63 8.24 9.67
CA GLU A 387 28.71 8.55 10.60
C GLU A 387 28.13 8.60 12.01
N ASP A 388 28.83 8.04 12.97
CA ASP A 388 28.51 8.13 14.37
C ASP A 388 28.82 9.54 14.90
N LEU A 389 28.18 9.92 15.99
CA LEU A 389 28.32 11.28 16.52
C LEU A 389 29.62 11.45 17.34
N SER A 390 30.70 10.70 17.04
CA SER A 390 32.02 10.81 17.72
C SER A 390 32.90 11.96 17.23
N ALA A 391 32.44 12.76 16.27
CA ALA A 391 33.34 13.63 15.53
C ALA A 391 34.10 14.66 16.40
N THR A 392 35.37 14.84 16.03
CA THR A 392 36.28 15.88 16.54
C THR A 392 36.93 16.61 15.36
N ASP A 393 37.71 17.65 15.63
CA ASP A 393 38.49 18.37 14.61
C ASP A 393 39.44 17.50 13.76
N ALA A 394 39.79 16.31 14.25
CA ALA A 394 40.66 15.34 13.58
C ALA A 394 39.91 14.15 12.98
N SER A 395 38.58 14.16 13.00
CA SER A 395 37.78 13.07 12.46
C SER A 395 37.91 12.96 10.94
N ASP A 396 37.95 11.73 10.49
CA ASP A 396 38.10 11.31 9.12
C ASP A 396 36.78 11.39 8.35
N PHE A 397 35.62 11.23 9.00
CA PHE A 397 34.30 11.26 8.35
C PHE A 397 34.26 10.29 7.16
N ASP A 398 34.36 9.00 7.45
CA ASP A 398 34.39 7.92 6.45
C ASP A 398 32.98 7.42 6.10
N PHE A 399 31.97 7.75 6.91
CA PHE A 399 30.55 7.39 6.78
C PHE A 399 30.31 5.88 6.69
N ASN A 400 31.18 5.04 7.25
CA ASN A 400 31.01 3.59 7.22
C ASN A 400 30.48 3.00 8.55
N ASP A 401 30.20 3.85 9.54
CA ASP A 401 29.75 3.42 10.87
C ASP A 401 28.47 2.59 10.80
N ILE A 402 27.63 2.87 9.80
CA ILE A 402 26.56 2.00 9.33
C ILE A 402 26.43 2.13 7.82
N VAL A 403 26.31 1.00 7.12
CA VAL A 403 25.96 0.96 5.70
C VAL A 403 24.78 0.00 5.54
N ILE A 404 23.65 0.51 5.07
CA ILE A 404 22.42 -0.26 4.90
C ILE A 404 21.75 0.06 3.58
N ASP A 405 21.44 -0.98 2.81
CA ASP A 405 20.59 -0.85 1.64
C ASP A 405 19.13 -0.98 2.06
N VAL A 406 18.29 -0.08 1.58
CA VAL A 406 16.88 0.03 1.91
C VAL A 406 16.07 0.02 0.62
N LYS A 407 15.04 -0.81 0.58
CA LYS A 407 13.98 -0.76 -0.42
C LYS A 407 12.67 -0.51 0.32
N LEU A 408 12.11 0.69 0.17
CA LEU A 408 10.80 0.98 0.76
C LEU A 408 9.73 0.10 0.11
N THR A 409 8.87 -0.48 0.93
CA THR A 409 7.74 -1.32 0.51
C THR A 409 6.43 -0.64 0.88
N ALA A 410 5.31 -1.19 0.43
CA ALA A 410 3.99 -0.63 0.75
C ALA A 410 3.64 -0.68 2.26
N THR A 411 4.34 -1.50 3.06
CA THR A 411 4.07 -1.73 4.48
C THR A 411 5.28 -1.45 5.38
N GLY A 412 6.36 -0.89 4.83
CA GLY A 412 7.60 -0.64 5.56
C GLY A 412 8.82 -0.63 4.66
N ALA A 413 9.81 -1.45 4.98
CA ALA A 413 11.07 -1.49 4.23
C ALA A 413 11.72 -2.88 4.27
N ASP A 414 12.23 -3.32 3.13
CA ASP A 414 13.21 -4.40 3.06
C ASP A 414 14.61 -3.80 3.17
N CYS A 415 15.48 -4.48 3.91
CA CYS A 415 16.78 -3.97 4.29
C CYS A 415 17.87 -5.02 4.11
N ILE A 416 19.06 -4.57 3.73
CA ILE A 416 20.29 -5.36 3.72
C ILE A 416 21.36 -4.55 4.45
N LEU A 417 21.70 -4.95 5.67
CA LEU A 417 22.81 -4.36 6.41
C LEU A 417 24.13 -4.84 5.82
N GLN A 418 24.91 -3.91 5.27
CA GLN A 418 26.15 -4.16 4.55
C GLN A 418 27.38 -4.05 5.46
N ALA A 419 27.44 -3.04 6.35
CA ALA A 419 28.58 -2.80 7.22
C ALA A 419 28.18 -2.14 8.55
N ALA A 420 29.07 -2.25 9.54
CA ALA A 420 28.98 -1.57 10.84
C ALA A 420 30.40 -1.19 11.30
N GLY A 421 30.87 0.02 10.98
CA GLY A 421 32.18 0.54 11.42
C GLY A 421 32.17 1.12 12.85
N GLY A 422 31.02 1.57 13.33
CA GLY A 422 30.95 2.30 14.58
C GLY A 422 31.24 1.40 15.77
N THR A 423 32.10 1.83 16.70
CA THR A 423 32.38 1.05 17.93
C THR A 423 31.40 1.35 19.07
N LEU A 424 30.29 1.99 18.74
CA LEU A 424 29.20 2.32 19.66
C LEU A 424 27.92 1.61 19.24
N PRO A 425 27.02 1.28 20.20
CA PRO A 425 25.76 0.66 19.84
C PRO A 425 24.97 1.55 18.88
N LEU A 426 24.56 0.98 17.75
CA LEU A 426 23.80 1.64 16.69
C LEU A 426 22.57 0.79 16.39
N ARG A 427 21.38 1.38 16.37
CA ARG A 427 20.14 0.67 16.11
C ARG A 427 19.29 1.35 15.05
N ILE A 428 18.49 0.53 14.37
CA ILE A 428 17.59 0.97 13.31
C ILE A 428 16.15 0.96 13.83
N ASN A 429 15.41 1.99 13.45
CA ASN A 429 14.01 2.23 13.76
C ASN A 429 13.67 2.11 15.25
N ARG A 430 14.53 2.66 16.12
CA ARG A 430 14.35 2.68 17.58
C ARG A 430 14.15 1.30 18.22
N ASN A 431 14.63 0.24 17.59
CA ASN A 431 14.35 -1.13 17.98
C ASN A 431 15.64 -1.90 18.25
N ASP A 432 15.83 -2.36 19.49
CA ASP A 432 17.02 -3.11 19.92
C ASP A 432 17.15 -4.51 19.28
N LYS A 433 16.10 -4.96 18.55
CA LYS A 433 16.20 -6.12 17.65
C LYS A 433 17.10 -5.81 16.46
N TYR A 434 17.13 -4.56 16.01
CA TYR A 434 17.88 -4.09 14.85
C TYR A 434 19.13 -3.29 15.26
N GLU A 435 19.77 -3.67 16.37
CA GLU A 435 21.12 -3.22 16.69
C GLU A 435 22.11 -3.88 15.72
N VAL A 436 22.98 -3.08 15.11
CA VAL A 436 23.75 -3.48 13.92
C VAL A 436 24.79 -4.58 14.20
N HIS A 437 25.49 -4.54 15.34
CA HIS A 437 26.48 -5.57 15.68
C HIS A 437 25.82 -6.90 16.04
N LYS A 438 24.69 -6.83 16.74
CA LYS A 438 23.86 -7.98 17.08
C LYS A 438 23.30 -8.65 15.83
N LEU A 439 22.89 -7.90 14.81
CA LEU A 439 22.47 -8.46 13.52
C LEU A 439 23.62 -9.24 12.84
N PHE A 440 24.86 -8.75 12.93
CA PHE A 440 26.05 -9.47 12.45
C PHE A 440 26.55 -10.59 13.38
N GLY A 441 25.99 -10.71 14.58
CA GLY A 441 26.41 -11.67 15.60
C GLY A 441 27.82 -11.42 16.13
N VAL A 442 28.23 -10.16 16.28
CA VAL A 442 29.53 -9.75 16.83
C VAL A 442 29.36 -8.82 18.04
N ASN A 443 30.45 -8.59 18.77
CA ASN A 443 30.48 -7.58 19.83
C ASN A 443 30.57 -6.18 19.22
N THR A 444 30.07 -5.17 19.95
CA THR A 444 30.06 -3.75 19.54
C THR A 444 31.45 -3.12 19.34
N ASP A 445 32.53 -3.78 19.78
CA ASP A 445 33.90 -3.32 19.56
C ASP A 445 34.52 -3.86 18.26
N VAL A 446 33.75 -4.59 17.44
CA VAL A 446 34.20 -5.20 16.17
C VAL A 446 33.61 -4.43 14.99
N MET A 447 34.47 -3.83 14.18
CA MET A 447 34.13 -3.19 12.92
C MET A 447 33.85 -4.25 11.84
N VAL A 448 32.70 -4.18 11.18
CA VAL A 448 32.26 -5.18 10.20
C VAL A 448 32.25 -4.61 8.79
N ASN A 449 32.94 -5.28 7.86
CA ASN A 449 32.97 -4.95 6.43
C ASN A 449 33.50 -3.54 6.09
N THR A 450 34.36 -2.97 6.93
CA THR A 450 35.04 -1.68 6.71
C THR A 450 36.54 -1.82 6.41
N ASN A 451 37.04 -3.05 6.22
CA ASN A 451 38.47 -3.36 6.01
C ASN A 451 39.37 -3.02 7.24
N ALA A 452 38.77 -2.86 8.42
CA ALA A 452 39.47 -2.56 9.67
C ALA A 452 40.57 -3.57 10.01
N GLU A 453 40.39 -4.85 9.69
CA GLU A 453 41.39 -5.90 9.92
C GLU A 453 42.73 -5.66 9.19
N ASN A 454 42.72 -4.81 8.16
CA ASN A 454 43.91 -4.42 7.41
C ASN A 454 44.41 -3.01 7.74
N THR A 455 43.63 -2.20 8.47
CA THR A 455 43.97 -0.83 8.90
C THR A 455 44.81 -0.84 10.18
N GLN A 456 45.91 -0.08 10.22
CA GLN A 456 46.71 0.05 11.45
C GLN A 456 45.96 0.87 12.50
N ASN A 457 46.01 0.44 13.76
CA ASN A 457 45.41 1.19 14.85
C ASN A 457 46.26 2.45 15.15
N PRO A 458 45.71 3.67 15.02
CA PRO A 458 46.48 4.89 15.29
C PRO A 458 46.93 5.02 16.75
N LYS A 459 46.22 4.37 17.69
CA LYS A 459 46.54 4.36 19.12
C LYS A 459 47.61 3.33 19.47
N ASP A 460 47.74 2.27 18.67
CA ASP A 460 48.77 1.24 18.80
C ASP A 460 49.18 0.72 17.42
N PRO A 461 50.19 1.34 16.78
CA PRO A 461 50.63 0.96 15.44
C PRO A 461 51.15 -0.48 15.31
N SER A 462 51.38 -1.18 16.43
CA SER A 462 51.77 -2.60 16.43
C SER A 462 50.59 -3.53 16.16
N GLN A 463 49.35 -3.01 16.24
CA GLN A 463 48.12 -3.75 16.04
C GLN A 463 47.30 -3.22 14.86
N LYS A 464 46.44 -4.08 14.35
CA LYS A 464 45.36 -3.72 13.41
C LYS A 464 44.11 -3.34 14.20
N LEU A 465 43.19 -2.62 13.56
CA LEU A 465 41.86 -2.42 14.13
C LEU A 465 41.12 -3.76 14.19
N LYS A 466 40.15 -3.84 15.12
CA LYS A 466 39.40 -5.07 15.36
C LYS A 466 38.30 -5.21 14.29
N GLY A 467 38.67 -5.77 13.15
CA GLY A 467 37.77 -5.98 12.01
C GLY A 467 37.22 -7.40 11.88
N ALA A 468 36.10 -7.54 11.19
CA ALA A 468 35.58 -8.81 10.70
C ALA A 468 34.87 -8.67 9.34
N SER A 469 35.13 -9.62 8.45
CA SER A 469 34.36 -9.79 7.22
C SER A 469 33.14 -10.70 7.47
N LYS A 470 31.93 -10.23 7.16
CA LYS A 470 30.66 -10.93 7.37
C LYS A 470 29.76 -10.84 6.14
N THR A 471 28.91 -11.86 5.95
CA THR A 471 27.84 -11.79 4.95
C THR A 471 26.85 -10.67 5.33
N PRO A 472 26.40 -9.84 4.37
CA PRO A 472 25.34 -8.85 4.61
C PRO A 472 24.06 -9.50 5.18
N VAL A 473 23.35 -8.76 6.03
CA VAL A 473 22.20 -9.30 6.78
C VAL A 473 20.90 -8.72 6.24
N SER A 474 20.04 -9.57 5.69
CA SER A 474 18.71 -9.19 5.19
C SER A 474 17.64 -9.25 6.29
N PHE A 475 16.77 -8.24 6.35
CA PHE A 475 15.61 -8.21 7.25
C PHE A 475 14.54 -7.25 6.71
N SER A 476 13.31 -7.38 7.21
CA SER A 476 12.21 -6.47 6.86
C SER A 476 11.67 -5.77 8.11
N MET A 477 11.25 -4.52 7.93
CA MET A 477 10.64 -3.70 8.95
C MET A 477 9.24 -3.29 8.51
N ILE A 478 8.33 -3.19 9.49
CA ILE A 478 7.00 -2.60 9.28
C ILE A 478 7.09 -1.12 9.69
N GLY A 479 6.53 -0.25 8.86
CA GLY A 479 6.48 1.19 9.14
C GLY A 479 5.77 1.97 8.04
N ASP A 480 5.32 3.17 8.39
CA ASP A 480 4.65 4.09 7.47
C ASP A 480 5.64 5.15 6.98
N TRP A 481 6.66 4.73 6.21
CA TRP A 481 7.67 5.64 5.65
C TRP A 481 7.38 5.98 4.20
N THR A 482 7.46 7.28 3.91
CA THR A 482 7.35 7.81 2.56
C THR A 482 8.71 8.23 2.01
N ASN A 483 9.74 8.26 2.86
CA ASN A 483 11.12 8.51 2.45
C ASN A 483 12.09 7.67 3.29
N ALA A 484 13.17 7.16 2.69
CA ALA A 484 14.19 6.39 3.40
C ALA A 484 14.86 7.20 4.53
N LYS A 485 14.87 8.54 4.41
CA LYS A 485 15.30 9.48 5.45
C LYS A 485 14.55 9.31 6.77
N ASP A 486 13.28 8.90 6.71
CA ASP A 486 12.40 8.79 7.88
C ASP A 486 12.68 7.53 8.70
N ILE A 487 13.44 6.58 8.14
CA ILE A 487 13.98 5.45 8.89
C ILE A 487 15.01 6.00 9.89
N LYS A 488 14.66 5.88 11.17
CA LYS A 488 15.47 6.36 12.28
C LYS A 488 16.69 5.46 12.45
N ILE A 489 17.87 6.06 12.50
CA ILE A 489 19.11 5.38 12.87
C ILE A 489 19.62 6.11 14.10
N GLU A 490 19.88 5.40 15.17
CA GLU A 490 20.26 5.99 16.46
C GLU A 490 21.56 5.38 16.96
N VAL A 491 22.47 6.22 17.43
CA VAL A 491 23.71 5.81 18.13
C VAL A 491 23.54 6.04 19.62
N LYS A 492 24.08 5.14 20.45
CA LYS A 492 24.08 5.31 21.91
C LYS A 492 25.33 6.08 22.36
N LYS A 493 25.14 7.29 22.87
CA LYS A 493 26.18 8.20 23.40
C LYS A 493 25.81 8.64 24.81
N ASN A 494 26.74 8.52 25.75
CA ASN A 494 26.53 8.94 27.16
C ASN A 494 25.21 8.36 27.75
N ASP A 495 24.94 7.09 27.45
CA ASP A 495 23.71 6.36 27.78
C ASP A 495 22.39 6.84 27.15
N THR A 496 22.45 7.82 26.25
CA THR A 496 21.30 8.33 25.50
C THR A 496 21.35 7.88 24.03
N TRP A 497 20.21 7.46 23.49
CA TRP A 497 20.06 7.18 22.05
C TRP A 497 19.85 8.49 21.29
N MET A 498 20.74 8.79 20.34
CA MET A 498 20.75 10.02 19.56
C MET A 498 20.57 9.70 18.08
N GLU A 499 19.65 10.39 17.40
CA GLU A 499 19.34 10.16 15.99
C GLU A 499 20.43 10.71 15.06
N LEU A 500 20.84 9.91 14.07
CA LEU A 500 21.64 10.38 12.93
C LEU A 500 20.76 11.17 11.97
N LYS A 501 20.99 12.49 11.90
CA LYS A 501 20.15 13.44 11.16
C LYS A 501 20.69 13.70 9.75
N ALA A 502 19.79 14.07 8.85
CA ALA A 502 20.08 14.53 7.49
C ALA A 502 19.19 15.74 7.16
N VAL A 503 19.30 16.81 7.95
CA VAL A 503 18.47 18.02 7.79
C VAL A 503 19.00 18.82 6.60
N LYS A 504 18.09 19.33 5.78
CA LYS A 504 18.44 20.07 4.57
C LYS A 504 19.23 21.34 4.93
N GLY A 505 20.39 21.51 4.31
CA GLY A 505 21.27 22.66 4.54
C GLY A 505 22.06 22.63 5.86
N GLU A 506 21.95 21.57 6.65
CA GLU A 506 22.67 21.38 7.91
C GLU A 506 23.59 20.17 7.84
N PRO A 507 24.68 20.09 8.63
CA PRO A 507 25.55 18.92 8.67
C PRO A 507 24.78 17.61 8.81
N ALA A 508 25.07 16.65 7.94
CA ALA A 508 24.45 15.33 8.00
C ALA A 508 25.33 14.31 8.72
N ALA A 509 24.69 13.44 9.49
CA ALA A 509 25.27 12.21 10.05
C ALA A 509 24.81 10.96 9.28
N LYS A 510 23.94 11.12 8.28
CA LYS A 510 23.62 10.06 7.30
C LYS A 510 23.37 10.63 5.91
N ILE A 511 23.75 9.89 4.89
CA ILE A 511 23.68 10.29 3.48
C ILE A 511 23.08 9.15 2.67
N ALA A 512 22.27 9.48 1.67
CA ALA A 512 21.70 8.56 0.70
C ALA A 512 22.56 8.51 -0.58
N VAL A 513 22.89 7.30 -1.03
CA VAL A 513 23.74 7.00 -2.20
C VAL A 513 23.20 5.79 -2.97
N GLU A 514 23.63 5.57 -4.21
CA GLU A 514 23.29 4.37 -4.96
C GLU A 514 23.93 3.12 -4.35
N THR A 515 23.34 1.93 -4.50
CA THR A 515 23.91 0.67 -3.98
C THR A 515 25.22 0.25 -4.67
N THR A 516 25.56 0.89 -5.78
CA THR A 516 26.84 0.77 -6.49
C THR A 516 27.96 1.57 -5.80
N PHE A 517 27.62 2.49 -4.88
CA PHE A 517 28.59 3.27 -4.12
C PHE A 517 29.52 2.37 -3.30
N ASN A 518 30.82 2.57 -3.46
CA ASN A 518 31.84 1.86 -2.68
C ASN A 518 32.15 2.67 -1.42
N TRP A 519 31.63 2.25 -0.26
CA TRP A 519 31.87 2.98 0.99
C TRP A 519 33.35 3.01 1.36
N CYS A 520 33.72 3.99 2.17
CA CYS A 520 35.11 4.18 2.57
C CYS A 520 35.57 3.04 3.49
N ASN A 521 36.84 2.67 3.35
CA ASN A 521 37.47 1.84 4.38
C ASN A 521 37.61 2.62 5.69
N GLU A 522 37.73 1.90 6.79
CA GLU A 522 37.99 2.42 8.12
C GLU A 522 39.18 3.40 8.12
N LEU A 523 39.00 4.58 8.72
CA LEU A 523 39.99 5.66 8.78
C LEU A 523 40.29 6.35 7.44
N VAL A 524 39.49 6.11 6.40
CA VAL A 524 39.63 6.75 5.08
C VAL A 524 38.52 7.78 4.90
N SER A 525 38.89 9.05 5.03
CA SER A 525 37.94 10.15 4.89
C SER A 525 37.18 10.16 3.55
N ILE A 526 35.88 10.44 3.57
CA ILE A 526 35.06 10.48 2.35
C ILE A 526 35.57 11.48 1.31
N LYS A 527 36.10 12.64 1.73
CA LYS A 527 36.74 13.61 0.81
C LYS A 527 38.06 13.10 0.22
N GLY A 528 38.74 12.21 0.93
CA GLY A 528 40.00 11.61 0.49
C GLY A 528 39.77 10.56 -0.59
N GLN A 529 38.73 9.74 -0.43
CA GLN A 529 38.32 8.75 -1.43
C GLN A 529 37.55 9.39 -2.60
N TYR A 530 36.73 10.41 -2.31
CA TYR A 530 35.89 11.10 -3.27
C TYR A 530 36.13 12.63 -3.26
N PRO A 531 37.10 13.12 -4.06
CA PRO A 531 37.52 14.52 -4.02
C PRO A 531 36.44 15.55 -4.36
N LEU A 532 35.37 15.15 -5.06
CA LEU A 532 34.24 16.02 -5.42
C LEU A 532 33.21 16.18 -4.29
N PHE A 533 33.33 15.42 -3.19
CA PHE A 533 32.38 15.46 -2.08
C PHE A 533 32.22 16.88 -1.52
N THR A 534 33.31 17.58 -1.21
CA THR A 534 33.25 18.95 -0.67
C THR A 534 32.58 19.92 -1.63
N GLN A 535 32.84 19.81 -2.93
CA GLN A 535 32.20 20.64 -3.94
C GLN A 535 30.68 20.36 -3.97
N TRP A 536 30.28 19.09 -3.89
CA TRP A 536 28.87 18.71 -3.84
C TRP A 536 28.17 19.23 -2.58
N VAL A 537 28.81 19.17 -1.41
CA VAL A 537 28.29 19.75 -0.16
C VAL A 537 28.07 21.27 -0.27
N GLN A 538 28.95 21.96 -0.97
CA GLN A 538 28.93 23.42 -1.13
C GLN A 538 28.07 23.92 -2.32
N ALA A 539 27.77 23.05 -3.28
CA ALA A 539 27.09 23.43 -4.51
C ALA A 539 25.59 23.74 -4.30
N ASN A 540 25.10 24.80 -4.93
CA ASN A 540 23.67 25.17 -4.95
C ASN A 540 22.82 24.35 -5.93
N HIS A 541 23.27 23.18 -6.37
CA HIS A 541 22.56 22.35 -7.35
C HIS A 541 21.60 21.38 -6.65
N PRO A 542 20.29 21.43 -6.94
CA PRO A 542 19.34 20.44 -6.45
C PRO A 542 19.45 19.15 -7.27
N GLY A 543 19.77 18.02 -6.61
CA GLY A 543 19.16 16.74 -6.97
C GLY A 543 19.90 15.76 -7.86
N THR A 544 21.24 15.78 -7.95
CA THR A 544 21.95 14.57 -8.43
C THR A 544 23.26 14.39 -7.67
N VAL A 545 23.45 13.21 -7.07
CA VAL A 545 24.71 12.76 -6.49
C VAL A 545 25.71 12.53 -7.65
N ILE A 546 26.55 13.55 -7.91
CA ILE A 546 27.61 13.53 -8.96
C ILE A 546 29.03 13.56 -8.36
N TRP A 547 29.19 13.10 -7.12
CA TRP A 547 30.48 13.14 -6.42
C TRP A 547 31.25 11.80 -6.41
N TYR A 548 30.67 10.72 -6.94
CA TYR A 548 31.32 9.41 -7.11
C TYR A 548 30.98 8.71 -8.42
#